data_AF-Q6ACV2-F1
#
_entry.id   AF-Q6ACV2-F1
#
_cell.length_a   1.000
_cell.length_b   1.000
_cell.length_c   1.000
_cell.angle_alpha   90.00
_cell.angle_beta   90.00
_cell.angle_gamma   90.00
#
_symmetry.space_group_name_H-M   'P 1'
#
loop_
_entity.id
_entity.type
_entity.pdbx_description
1 polymer ?
#
loop_
_entity_poly.entity_id
_entity_poly.type
_entity_poly.pdbx_seq_one_letter_code
_entity_poly.pdbx_strand_id
1 'polypeptide(L)'
;MSRPRVLGPVVDEETRCVHYRTPLDVIAIRFACCGEYYPCHLCHGETAGHPARPWPAAERGVHAILCGVCGETLTIAGYLETESCPVCATPFNPGCKAHAGLYFDVRTESDGATARS
;
A
#
# COMPACT_ATOMS: atom_id res chain seq x y z
N MET A 1 14.35 12.31 -10.67
CA MET A 1 14.02 11.92 -9.29
C MET A 1 14.29 10.43 -9.14
N SER A 2 14.94 10.01 -8.06
CA SER A 2 15.27 8.60 -7.82
C SER A 2 14.04 7.86 -7.26
N ARG A 3 13.75 6.68 -7.82
CA ARG A 3 12.69 5.78 -7.33
C ARG A 3 12.93 5.41 -5.85
N PRO A 4 11.89 5.34 -5.01
CA PRO A 4 12.04 4.89 -3.63
C PRO A 4 12.61 3.47 -3.55
N ARG A 5 13.47 3.22 -2.56
CA ARG A 5 13.96 1.88 -2.27
C ARG A 5 12.83 1.02 -1.70
N VAL A 6 12.76 -0.24 -2.13
CA VAL A 6 11.80 -1.24 -1.65
C VAL A 6 12.55 -2.29 -0.82
N LEU A 7 12.02 -2.60 0.36
CA LEU A 7 12.60 -3.52 1.34
C LEU A 7 11.90 -4.88 1.31
N GLY A 8 12.50 -5.87 1.98
CA GLY A 8 12.01 -7.24 2.05
C GLY A 8 12.49 -8.13 0.89
N PRO A 9 12.04 -9.40 0.86
CA PRO A 9 12.44 -10.39 -0.15
C PRO A 9 11.75 -10.13 -1.51
N VAL A 10 12.14 -9.04 -2.19
CA VAL A 10 11.73 -8.73 -3.57
C VAL A 10 12.36 -9.71 -4.56
N VAL A 11 11.62 -10.03 -5.63
CA VAL A 11 12.07 -10.98 -6.67
C VAL A 11 12.34 -10.32 -8.03
N ASP A 12 11.93 -9.07 -8.19
CA ASP A 12 12.17 -8.26 -9.37
C ASP A 12 12.20 -6.76 -9.04
N GLU A 13 12.42 -5.93 -10.07
CA GLU A 13 12.42 -4.47 -9.94
C GLU A 13 11.00 -3.88 -9.87
N GLU A 14 9.97 -4.65 -10.24
CA GLU A 14 8.56 -4.24 -10.27
C GLU A 14 7.84 -4.49 -8.93
N THR A 15 8.60 -4.57 -7.84
CA THR A 15 8.15 -4.74 -6.46
C THR A 15 7.53 -6.08 -6.11
N ARG A 16 7.51 -7.08 -7.00
CA ARG A 16 6.96 -8.41 -6.64
C ARG A 16 7.83 -9.04 -5.55
N CYS A 17 7.23 -9.88 -4.72
CA CYS A 17 7.93 -10.54 -3.61
C CYS A 17 7.75 -12.05 -3.63
N VAL A 18 8.46 -12.74 -2.75
CA VAL A 18 8.32 -14.20 -2.59
C VAL A 18 6.92 -14.64 -2.15
N HIS A 19 6.13 -13.76 -1.54
CA HIS A 19 4.76 -14.06 -1.10
C HIS A 19 3.71 -13.84 -2.20
N TYR A 20 3.84 -12.76 -2.97
CA TYR A 20 2.90 -12.35 -4.04
C TYR A 20 3.67 -11.91 -5.29
N ARG A 21 3.41 -12.58 -6.42
CA ARG A 21 4.21 -12.48 -7.65
C ARG A 21 3.43 -12.73 -8.94
N THR A 22 2.13 -12.50 -8.91
CA THR A 22 1.34 -12.40 -10.13
C THR A 22 1.76 -11.16 -10.93
N PRO A 23 1.43 -11.08 -12.23
CA PRO A 23 1.68 -9.88 -13.02
C PRO A 23 1.07 -8.59 -12.44
N LEU A 24 0.04 -8.71 -11.58
CA LEU A 24 -0.66 -7.58 -10.96
C LEU A 24 -0.06 -7.13 -9.61
N ASP A 25 0.87 -7.89 -9.03
CA ASP A 25 1.50 -7.61 -7.73
C ASP A 25 2.61 -6.55 -7.83
N VAL A 26 2.29 -5.44 -8.50
CA VAL A 26 3.24 -4.40 -8.92
C VAL A 26 3.10 -3.13 -8.10
N ILE A 27 2.78 -3.25 -6.81
CA ILE A 27 2.82 -2.10 -5.89
C ILE A 27 3.73 -2.40 -4.69
N ALA A 28 4.34 -1.35 -4.16
CA ALA A 28 4.85 -1.34 -2.80
C ALA A 28 4.12 -0.30 -1.96
N ILE A 29 3.90 -0.61 -0.70
CA ILE A 29 3.23 0.26 0.27
C ILE A 29 4.28 0.87 1.20
N ARG A 30 4.23 2.18 1.39
CA ARG A 30 4.93 2.89 2.46
C ARG A 30 4.20 2.65 3.77
N PHE A 31 4.84 2.05 4.76
CA PHE A 31 4.20 1.72 6.03
C PHE A 31 4.20 2.93 6.98
N ALA A 32 3.09 3.18 7.67
CA ALA A 32 2.94 4.35 8.56
C ALA A 32 3.86 4.31 9.79
N CYS A 33 4.27 3.11 10.22
CA CYS A 33 5.12 2.92 11.39
C CYS A 33 6.58 3.36 11.18
N CYS A 34 7.14 3.18 9.99
CA CYS A 34 8.55 3.45 9.72
C CYS A 34 8.82 4.32 8.49
N GLY A 35 7.82 4.55 7.63
CA GLY A 35 7.97 5.34 6.41
C GLY A 35 8.73 4.62 5.30
N GLU A 36 9.01 3.33 5.44
CA GLU A 36 9.70 2.49 4.46
C GLU A 36 8.72 1.77 3.53
N TYR A 37 9.17 1.47 2.30
CA TYR A 37 8.37 0.76 1.31
C TYR A 37 8.59 -0.75 1.36
N TYR A 38 7.49 -1.52 1.40
CA TYR A 38 7.49 -2.97 1.30
C TYR A 38 6.43 -3.44 0.29
N PRO A 39 6.66 -4.55 -0.43
CA PRO A 39 5.68 -5.14 -1.34
C PRO A 39 4.36 -5.54 -0.68
N CYS A 40 4.43 -6.03 0.56
CA CYS A 40 3.28 -6.54 1.29
C CYS A 40 3.51 -6.56 2.81
N HIS A 41 2.43 -6.82 3.57
CA HIS A 41 2.48 -6.92 5.03
C HIS A 41 3.35 -8.07 5.55
N LEU A 42 3.48 -9.18 4.81
CA LEU A 42 4.32 -10.31 5.20
C LEU A 42 5.80 -9.95 5.11
N CYS A 43 6.23 -9.35 4.00
CA CYS A 43 7.59 -8.83 3.83
C CYS A 43 7.97 -7.86 4.96
N HIS A 44 7.07 -6.93 5.31
CA HIS A 44 7.29 -6.04 6.45
C HIS A 44 7.38 -6.82 7.77
N GLY A 45 6.42 -7.71 8.05
CA GLY A 45 6.38 -8.47 9.31
C GLY A 45 7.62 -9.34 9.55
N GLU A 46 8.22 -9.86 8.49
CA GLU A 46 9.44 -10.69 8.57
C GLU A 46 10.72 -9.88 8.79
N THR A 47 10.78 -8.63 8.30
CA THR A 47 12.07 -7.91 8.15
C THR A 47 12.15 -6.56 8.86
N ALA A 48 11.03 -5.95 9.24
CA ALA A 48 11.02 -4.63 9.87
C ALA A 48 11.36 -4.66 11.37
N GLY A 49 11.24 -5.82 12.04
CA GLY A 49 11.53 -5.94 13.47
C GLY A 49 10.50 -5.26 14.40
N HIS A 50 9.39 -4.79 13.85
CA HIS A 50 8.29 -4.17 14.59
C HIS A 50 6.94 -4.44 13.92
N PRO A 51 5.80 -4.34 14.65
CA PRO A 51 4.49 -4.51 14.05
C PRO A 51 4.16 -3.40 13.03
N ALA A 52 3.31 -3.73 12.07
CA ALA A 52 2.76 -2.77 11.14
C ALA A 52 1.71 -1.88 11.82
N ARG A 53 1.60 -0.63 11.35
CA ARG A 53 0.54 0.30 11.75
C ARG A 53 -0.16 0.82 10.50
N PRO A 54 -1.51 0.76 10.42
CA PRO A 54 -2.22 1.34 9.29
C PRO A 54 -2.13 2.86 9.32
N TRP A 55 -2.14 3.49 8.13
CA TRP A 55 -2.31 4.93 8.01
C TRP A 55 -3.71 5.33 8.50
N PRO A 56 -3.84 6.37 9.32
CA PRO A 56 -5.15 6.85 9.74
C PRO A 56 -5.92 7.46 8.56
N ALA A 57 -7.25 7.41 8.62
CA ALA A 57 -8.11 7.91 7.54
C ALA A 57 -7.86 9.40 7.21
N ALA A 58 -7.52 10.21 8.21
CA ALA A 58 -7.17 11.62 8.05
C ALA A 58 -5.90 11.86 7.21
N GLU A 59 -5.03 10.85 7.05
CA GLU A 59 -3.76 10.95 6.32
C GLU A 59 -3.81 10.29 4.93
N ARG A 60 -5.00 10.04 4.38
CA ARG A 60 -5.15 9.42 3.04
C ARG A 60 -4.58 10.25 1.88
N GLY A 61 -4.26 11.52 2.10
CA GLY A 61 -3.56 12.37 1.14
C GLY A 61 -2.06 12.06 0.98
N VAL A 62 -1.47 11.20 1.83
CA VAL A 62 -0.04 10.87 1.77
C VAL A 62 0.27 10.00 0.55
N HIS A 63 1.35 10.33 -0.17
CA HIS A 63 1.94 9.47 -1.20
C HIS A 63 2.59 8.25 -0.53
N ALA A 64 1.84 7.15 -0.48
CA ALA A 64 2.24 5.92 0.20
C ALA A 64 2.21 4.68 -0.70
N ILE A 65 1.84 4.82 -1.97
CA ILE A 65 1.78 3.71 -2.91
C ILE A 65 2.81 3.95 -3.99
N LEU A 66 3.71 3.01 -4.21
CA LEU A 66 4.68 3.05 -5.31
C LEU A 66 4.19 2.10 -6.41
N CYS A 67 4.06 2.61 -7.64
CA CYS A 67 3.89 1.76 -8.81
C CYS A 67 5.21 1.08 -9.18
N GLY A 68 5.21 -0.24 -9.13
CA GLY A 68 6.33 -1.10 -9.47
C GLY A 68 6.81 -0.94 -10.90
N VAL A 69 5.90 -0.70 -11.84
CA VAL A 69 6.22 -0.63 -13.28
C VAL A 69 6.86 0.71 -13.66
N CYS A 70 6.24 1.84 -13.32
CA CYS A 70 6.72 3.16 -13.75
C CYS A 70 7.44 3.96 -12.67
N GLY A 71 7.38 3.55 -11.40
CA GLY A 71 8.01 4.26 -10.29
C GLY A 71 7.23 5.47 -9.76
N GLU A 72 6.04 5.76 -10.29
CA GLU A 72 5.18 6.83 -9.79
C GLU A 72 4.71 6.53 -8.36
N THR A 73 4.64 7.55 -7.50
CA THR A 73 4.01 7.42 -6.19
C THR A 73 2.61 8.02 -6.17
N LEU A 74 1.63 7.25 -5.72
CA LEU A 74 0.24 7.68 -5.61
C LEU A 74 -0.12 7.95 -4.15
N THR A 75 -1.07 8.85 -3.97
CA THR A 75 -1.74 9.03 -2.67
C THR A 75 -2.54 7.78 -2.32
N ILE A 76 -2.74 7.53 -1.02
CA ILE A 76 -3.58 6.42 -0.54
C ILE A 76 -4.99 6.55 -1.13
N ALA A 77 -5.58 7.75 -1.09
CA ALA A 77 -6.89 8.02 -1.67
C ALA A 77 -6.93 7.69 -3.18
N GLY A 78 -5.95 8.18 -3.94
CA GLY A 78 -5.90 7.96 -5.39
C GLY A 78 -5.78 6.48 -5.76
N TYR A 79 -5.00 5.70 -5.00
CA TYR A 79 -4.91 4.25 -5.20
C TYR A 79 -6.23 3.53 -4.88
N LEU A 80 -6.92 3.92 -3.80
CA LEU A 80 -8.19 3.28 -3.44
C LEU A 80 -9.27 3.50 -4.50
N GLU A 81 -9.22 4.63 -5.22
CA GLU A 81 -10.21 5.04 -6.23
C GLU A 81 -9.90 4.55 -7.67
N THR A 82 -8.74 3.95 -7.92
CA THR A 82 -8.34 3.50 -9.28
C THR A 82 -8.01 2.02 -9.35
N GLU A 83 -8.32 1.36 -10.46
CA GLU A 83 -7.96 -0.05 -10.70
C GLU A 83 -6.62 -0.21 -11.43
N SER A 84 -5.99 0.89 -11.83
CA SER A 84 -4.72 0.89 -12.56
C SER A 84 -3.88 2.14 -12.26
N CYS A 85 -2.58 2.08 -12.55
CA CYS A 85 -1.72 3.23 -12.41
C CYS A 85 -2.16 4.35 -13.37
N PRO A 86 -2.47 5.56 -12.89
CA PRO A 86 -2.92 6.66 -13.76
C PRO A 86 -1.83 7.18 -14.71
N VAL A 87 -0.56 6.76 -14.52
CA VAL A 87 0.57 7.18 -15.34
C VAL A 87 0.92 6.17 -16.44
N CYS A 88 0.98 4.88 -16.12
CA CYS A 88 1.40 3.85 -17.07
C CYS A 88 0.31 2.83 -17.43
N ALA A 89 -0.90 3.00 -16.88
CA ALA A 89 -2.05 2.12 -17.08
C ALA A 89 -1.86 0.65 -16.67
N THR A 90 -0.77 0.29 -15.99
CA THR A 90 -0.62 -1.08 -15.46
C THR A 90 -1.77 -1.38 -14.50
N PRO A 91 -2.45 -2.53 -14.63
CA PRO A 91 -3.50 -2.92 -13.71
C PRO A 91 -2.92 -3.22 -12.32
N PHE A 92 -3.66 -2.86 -11.28
CA PHE A 92 -3.35 -3.21 -9.90
C PHE A 92 -4.10 -4.47 -9.48
N ASN A 93 -3.53 -5.23 -8.55
CA ASN A 93 -4.18 -6.43 -8.03
C ASN A 93 -5.39 -6.06 -7.13
N PRO A 94 -6.64 -6.49 -7.46
CA PRO A 94 -7.79 -6.29 -6.59
C PRO A 94 -7.64 -6.96 -5.22
N GLY A 95 -6.86 -8.05 -5.14
CA GLY A 95 -6.51 -8.69 -3.87
C GLY A 95 -5.69 -7.79 -2.94
N CYS A 96 -4.82 -6.94 -3.48
CA CYS A 96 -4.11 -5.94 -2.66
C CYS A 96 -5.09 -4.91 -2.06
N LYS A 97 -6.13 -4.52 -2.81
CA LYS A 97 -7.21 -3.65 -2.29
C LYS A 97 -8.07 -4.34 -1.24
N ALA A 98 -8.35 -5.64 -1.40
CA ALA A 98 -9.07 -6.40 -0.38
C ALA A 98 -8.32 -6.41 0.98
N HIS A 99 -7.00 -6.31 0.95
CA HIS A 99 -6.14 -6.18 2.12
C HIS A 99 -5.93 -4.75 2.60
N ALA A 100 -6.65 -3.75 2.07
CA ALA A 100 -6.46 -2.34 2.42
C ALA A 100 -6.51 -2.08 3.93
N GLY A 101 -7.34 -2.81 4.69
CA GLY A 101 -7.43 -2.68 6.15
C GLY A 101 -6.13 -3.02 6.91
N LEU A 102 -5.19 -3.76 6.30
CA LEU A 102 -3.86 -4.03 6.87
C LEU A 102 -2.92 -2.82 6.75
N TYR A 103 -3.20 -1.90 5.84
CA TYR A 103 -2.33 -0.78 5.48
C TYR A 103 -2.94 0.58 5.79
N PHE A 104 -4.27 0.70 5.74
CA PHE A 104 -5.04 1.93 5.84
C PHE A 104 -6.25 1.70 6.74
N ASP A 105 -6.59 2.70 7.56
CA ASP A 105 -7.87 2.71 8.25
C ASP A 105 -8.99 2.93 7.21
N VAL A 106 -9.73 1.86 6.93
CA VAL A 106 -10.83 1.85 5.95
C VAL A 106 -12.18 2.25 6.54
N ARG A 107 -12.25 2.51 7.86
CA ARG A 107 -13.48 2.96 8.50
C ARG A 107 -13.88 4.34 7.97
N THR A 108 -15.06 4.41 7.37
CA THR A 108 -15.74 5.67 7.06
C THR A 108 -16.41 6.19 8.33
N GLU A 109 -16.31 7.48 8.60
CA GLU A 109 -17.03 8.20 9.66
C GLU A 109 -18.56 8.05 9.48
N SER A 110 -19.13 6.92 9.89
CA SER A 110 -20.59 6.71 9.98
C SER A 110 -21.02 5.75 11.11
N ASP A 111 -20.09 5.14 11.86
CA ASP A 111 -20.41 4.29 13.02
C ASP A 111 -20.24 5.02 14.36
N GLY A 112 -20.66 6.28 14.43
CA GLY A 112 -20.53 7.14 15.62
C GLY A 112 -21.81 7.79 16.13
N ALA A 113 -22.96 7.58 15.48
CA ALA A 113 -24.24 8.09 15.97
C ALA A 113 -25.03 6.98 16.68
N THR A 114 -24.64 6.65 17.91
CA THR A 114 -25.59 6.11 18.88
C THR A 114 -25.73 7.10 20.02
N ALA A 115 -26.76 7.94 19.90
CA ALA A 115 -27.32 8.67 21.02
C ALA A 115 -27.80 7.69 22.10
N ARG A 116 -27.25 7.83 23.31
CA ARG A 116 -27.79 7.42 24.61
C ARG A 116 -27.02 8.25 25.65
N SER A 117 -27.58 8.94 26.63
CA SER A 117 -28.92 9.24 27.11
C SER A 117 -28.76 10.42 28.08
#